data_AF-A0A1H5GL14-F1
#
_entry.id   AF-A0A1H5GL14-F1
#
_cell.length_a   1.000
_cell.length_b   1.000
_cell.length_c   1.000
_cell.angle_alpha   90.00
_cell.angle_beta   90.00
_cell.angle_gamma   90.00
#
_symmetry.space_group_name_H-M   'P 1'
#
loop_
_entity.id
_entity.type
_entity.pdbx_description
1 polymer ?
#
loop_
_entity_poly.entity_id
_entity_poly.type
_entity_poly.pdbx_seq_one_letter_code
_entity_poly.pdbx_strand_id
1 'polypeptide(L)' 'MAVIAAAATSAPESAIRWDAKNAYLKCDGAIDGTLAWPSGPEAECVAMLMCANERALSAERHRRLIEQIRRVPGCGEP' A
#
# COMPACT_ATOMS: atom_id res chain seq x y z
N MET A 1 2.20 -25.59 38.34
CA MET A 1 1.87 -25.34 36.93
C MET A 1 2.05 -23.87 36.66
N ALA A 2 3.16 -23.47 36.02
CA ALA A 2 3.43 -22.07 35.70
C ALA A 2 2.97 -21.81 34.26
N VAL A 3 1.97 -20.94 34.10
CA VAL A 3 1.52 -20.46 32.79
C VAL A 3 2.51 -19.41 32.30
N ILE A 4 3.32 -19.77 31.29
CA ILE A 4 4.23 -18.83 30.65
C ILE A 4 3.38 -17.98 29.71
N ALA A 5 3.17 -16.71 30.09
CA ALA A 5 2.53 -15.72 29.26
C ALA A 5 3.39 -15.50 28.00
N ALA A 6 2.86 -15.90 26.85
CA ALA A 6 3.44 -15.55 25.56
C ALA A 6 3.34 -14.04 25.39
N ALA A 7 4.48 -13.35 25.41
CA ALA A 7 4.57 -11.95 25.07
C ALA A 7 4.16 -11.79 23.60
N ALA A 8 2.93 -11.31 23.38
CA ALA A 8 2.49 -10.83 22.08
C ALA A 8 3.34 -9.60 21.76
N THR A 9 4.33 -9.76 20.88
CA THR A 9 4.98 -8.62 20.25
C THR A 9 3.89 -7.88 19.47
N SER A 10 3.52 -6.70 19.94
CA SER A 10 2.65 -5.79 19.21
C SER A 10 3.39 -5.40 17.93
N ALA A 11 3.03 -6.04 16.81
CA ALA A 11 3.36 -5.49 15.49
C ALA A 11 2.87 -4.04 15.45
N PRO A 12 3.62 -3.10 14.85
CA PRO A 12 3.22 -1.70 14.83
C PRO A 12 1.81 -1.59 14.22
N GLU A 13 0.88 -1.06 15.01
CA GLU A 13 -0.57 -0.98 14.77
C GLU A 13 -0.94 0.00 13.63
N SER A 14 -0.06 0.19 12.66
CA SER A 14 -0.25 1.18 11.58
C SER A 14 0.30 0.72 10.24
N ALA A 15 0.56 -0.58 10.06
CA ALA A 15 0.64 -1.14 8.72
C ALA A 15 -0.76 -1.09 8.11
N ILE A 16 -1.04 -0.06 7.32
CA ILE A 16 -2.29 0.05 6.55
C ILE A 16 -2.51 -1.30 5.86
N ARG A 17 -3.63 -1.96 6.17
CA ARG A 17 -3.98 -3.27 5.60
C ARG A 17 -4.33 -3.14 4.12
N TRP A 18 -3.33 -3.30 3.25
CA TRP A 18 -3.48 -3.25 1.79
C TRP A 18 -3.94 -4.59 1.19
N ASP A 19 -4.03 -5.64 2.03
CA ASP A 19 -4.54 -6.99 1.72
C ASP A 19 -6.08 -7.09 1.70
N ALA A 20 -6.79 -6.05 2.14
CA ALA A 20 -8.24 -6.06 2.20
C ALA A 20 -8.87 -5.81 0.83
N LYS A 21 -10.02 -6.44 0.54
CA LYS A 21 -10.78 -6.25 -0.72
C LYS A 21 -11.16 -4.79 -1.01
N ASN A 22 -11.15 -3.92 -0.01
CA ASN A 22 -11.46 -2.51 -0.11
C ASN A 22 -10.22 -1.60 -0.07
N ALA A 23 -9.01 -2.17 -0.24
CA ALA A 23 -7.76 -1.40 -0.23
C ALA A 23 -7.74 -0.29 -1.31
N TYR A 24 -8.47 -0.46 -2.41
CA TYR A 24 -8.61 0.55 -3.46
C TYR A 24 -9.18 1.90 -2.95
N LEU A 25 -9.91 1.90 -1.82
CA LEU A 25 -10.43 3.14 -1.21
C LEU A 25 -9.31 4.03 -0.64
N LYS A 26 -8.12 3.46 -0.41
CA LYS A 26 -6.96 4.15 0.17
C LYS A 26 -6.07 4.80 -0.89
N CYS A 27 -6.30 4.48 -2.18
CA CYS A 27 -5.47 4.93 -3.29
C CYS A 27 -5.34 6.45 -3.35
N ASP A 28 -6.44 7.19 -3.23
CA ASP A 28 -6.38 8.67 -3.30
C ASP A 28 -5.50 9.23 -2.18
N GLY A 29 -5.70 8.73 -0.95
CA GLY A 29 -4.91 9.16 0.20
C GLY A 29 -3.43 8.80 0.07
N ALA A 30 -3.13 7.64 -0.52
CA ALA A 30 -1.76 7.19 -0.72
C ALA A 30 -1.04 7.94 -1.85
N ILE A 31 -1.73 8.20 -2.97
CA ILE A 31 -1.22 9.01 -4.07
C ILE A 31 -0.95 10.45 -3.62
N ASP A 32 -1.84 11.01 -2.79
CA ASP A 32 -1.73 12.36 -2.25
C ASP A 32 -0.76 12.44 -1.05
N GLY A 33 -0.18 11.31 -0.61
CA GLY A 33 0.81 11.24 0.49
C GLY A 33 0.24 11.35 1.90
N THR A 34 -1.09 11.32 2.05
CA THR A 34 -1.80 11.35 3.34
C THR A 34 -1.90 9.96 3.99
N LEU A 35 -1.78 8.90 3.19
CA LEU A 35 -1.67 7.51 3.63
C LEU A 35 -0.34 6.93 3.12
N ALA A 36 0.26 6.05 3.91
CA ALA A 36 1.48 5.37 3.50
C ALA A 36 1.16 4.16 2.61
N TRP A 37 1.99 3.96 1.58
CA TRP A 37 2.09 2.69 0.88
C TRP A 37 2.57 1.58 1.85
N PRO A 38 2.24 0.29 1.57
CA PRO A 38 2.74 -0.80 2.40
C PRO A 38 4.27 -0.84 2.33
N SER A 39 4.90 -1.20 3.44
CA SER A 39 6.37 -1.27 3.50
C SER A 39 6.90 -2.45 2.69
N GLY A 40 7.90 -2.18 1.85
CA GLY A 40 8.59 -3.17 1.04
C GLY A 40 8.27 -3.00 -0.45
N PRO A 41 9.28 -3.06 -1.34
CA PRO A 41 9.13 -2.68 -2.74
C PRO A 41 8.09 -3.54 -3.49
N GLU A 42 8.01 -4.83 -3.21
CA GLU A 42 7.02 -5.72 -3.82
C GLU A 42 5.58 -5.38 -3.38
N ALA A 43 5.36 -5.23 -2.07
CA ALA A 43 4.05 -4.91 -1.54
C ALA A 43 3.58 -3.52 -2.00
N GLU A 44 4.48 -2.55 -2.02
CA GLU A 44 4.25 -1.21 -2.53
C GLU A 44 3.85 -1.25 -4.01
N CYS A 45 4.58 -2.00 -4.82
CA CYS A 45 4.27 -2.21 -6.23
C CYS A 45 2.88 -2.81 -6.43
N VAL A 46 2.55 -3.91 -5.73
CA VAL A 46 1.24 -4.57 -5.83
C VAL A 46 0.11 -3.61 -5.45
N ALA A 47 0.28 -2.82 -4.39
CA ALA A 47 -0.70 -1.82 -3.98
C ALA A 47 -0.88 -0.72 -5.03
N MET A 48 0.21 -0.20 -5.59
CA MET A 48 0.15 0.84 -6.63
C MET A 48 -0.47 0.31 -7.93
N LEU A 49 -0.11 -0.90 -8.38
CA LEU A 49 -0.70 -1.53 -9.57
C LEU A 49 -2.18 -1.85 -9.35
N MET A 50 -2.58 -2.27 -8.15
CA MET A 50 -4.00 -2.41 -7.80
C MET A 50 -4.72 -1.06 -7.93
N CYS A 51 -4.14 0.03 -7.43
CA CYS A 51 -4.73 1.36 -7.60
C CYS A 51 -4.86 1.80 -9.05
N ALA A 52 -3.90 1.44 -9.92
CA ALA A 52 -3.96 1.77 -11.34
C ALA A 52 -5.11 1.05 -12.07
N ASN A 53 -5.47 -0.16 -11.61
CA ASN A 53 -6.50 -0.99 -12.23
C ASN A 53 -7.91 -0.80 -11.62
N GLU A 54 -8.00 -0.72 -10.29
CA GLU A 54 -9.27 -0.79 -9.55
C GLU A 54 -9.86 0.59 -9.23
N ARG A 55 -9.04 1.65 -9.20
CA ARG A 55 -9.50 3.01 -8.85
C ARG A 55 -9.71 3.85 -10.10
N ALA A 56 -10.90 4.43 -10.23
CA ALA A 56 -11.15 5.48 -11.22
C ALA A 56 -10.41 6.77 -10.80
N LEU A 57 -9.18 6.93 -11.28
CA LEU A 57 -8.33 8.08 -11.02
C LEU A 57 -8.54 9.18 -12.06
N SER A 58 -8.41 10.45 -11.64
CA SER A 58 -8.26 11.55 -12.59
C SER A 58 -6.93 11.43 -13.33
N ALA A 59 -6.80 12.05 -14.51
CA ALA A 59 -5.57 12.00 -15.31
C ALA A 59 -4.33 12.46 -14.52
N GLU A 60 -4.47 13.50 -13.69
CA GLU A 60 -3.37 13.99 -12.86
C GLU A 60 -2.97 13.00 -11.76
N ARG A 61 -3.94 12.37 -11.08
CA ARG A 61 -3.63 11.33 -10.08
C ARG A 61 -3.03 10.09 -10.71
N HIS A 62 -3.52 9.71 -11.88
CA HIS A 62 -2.95 8.59 -12.63
C HIS A 62 -1.49 8.89 -12.97
N ARG A 63 -1.17 10.08 -13.50
CA ARG A 63 0.22 10.50 -13.78
C ARG A 63 1.11 10.41 -12.54
N ARG A 64 0.64 10.92 -11.40
CA ARG A 64 1.38 10.83 -10.12
C ARG A 64 1.60 9.40 -9.67
N LEU A 65 0.60 8.53 -9.84
CA LEU A 65 0.72 7.11 -9.51
C LEU A 65 1.78 6.43 -10.38
N ILE A 66 1.79 6.67 -11.70
CA ILE A 66 2.82 6.13 -12.60
C ILE A 66 4.22 6.63 -12.22
N GLU A 67 4.37 7.91 -11.88
CA GLU A 67 5.64 8.46 -11.41
C GLU A 67 6.12 7.80 -10.11
N GLN A 68 5.21 7.40 -9.22
CA GLN A 68 5.54 6.66 -8.01
C GLN A 68 5.94 5.22 -8.32
N ILE A 69 5.16 4.50 -9.14
CA ILE A 69 5.45 3.12 -9.59
C ILE A 69 6.87 3.02 -10.17
N ARG A 70 7.26 3.94 -11.05
CA ARG A 70 8.60 3.96 -11.68
C ARG A 70 9.76 4.15 -10.70
N ARG A 71 9.50 4.63 -9.48
CA ARG A 71 10.51 4.80 -8.43
C ARG A 71 10.68 3.56 -7.57
N VAL A 72 9.71 2.64 -7.61
CA VAL A 72 9.74 1.40 -6.83
C VAL A 72 10.63 0.39 -7.53
N PRO A 73 11.75 -0.05 -6.91
CA PRO A 73 12.67 -0.99 -7.53
C PRO A 73 11.97 -2.32 -7.86
N GLY A 74 12.07 -2.75 -9.11
CA GLY A 74 11.45 -4.01 -9.57
C GLY A 74 9.95 -3.92 -9.85
N CYS A 75 9.34 -2.74 -9.73
CA CYS A 75 7.97 -2.52 -10.19
C CYS A 75 7.97 -2.13 -11.67
N GLY A 76 7.26 -2.89 -12.51
CA GLY A 76 7.08 -2.59 -13.93
C GLY A 76 6.12 -1.41 -14.18
N GLU A 77 5.97 -1.00 -15.44
CA GLU A 77 4.86 -0.11 -15.83
C GLU A 77 3.56 -0.93 -15.94
N PRO A 78 2.42 -0.41 -15.42
CA PRO A 78 1.11 -1.04 -15.58
C PRO A 78 0.63 -1.06 -17.04
#